data_AF-A0A536PXA1-F1
#
_entry.id   AF-A0A536PXA1-F1
#
_cell.length_a   1.000
_cell.length_b   1.000
_cell.length_c   1.000
_cell.angle_alpha   90.00
_cell.angle_beta   90.00
_cell.angle_gamma   90.00
#
_symmetry.space_group_name_H-M   'P 1'
#
loop_
_entity.id
_entity.type
_entity.pdbx_description
1 polymer ?
#
loop_
_entity_poly.entity_id
_entity_poly.type
_entity_poly.pdbx_seq_one_letter_code
_entity_poly.pdbx_strand_id
1 'polypeptide(L)'
;MTSDSLAIRSQMREPGLMAASSSDAATVRVTFEYVVWATVWLLVGTTIGLIASIKLHWPEFLPFAWLSFGRVRPAHTNLVLFGWSSLVLVGVSLYVVSRTSRAPLWSPRLARLALWLWNLALLGGLVTLLAGVNRGPQEYREWVWPLAVILAAAVVIDGYVAYRTVAARALPEVYVSNWYILGGFCYLPILYVTSYVPFYQGGLGNTVVQGYYMHNAMGMWFTQLALGVSYYAIPWLLGRPVYSYALGVLGFWTNLLFYPLIGAHHFMFSPEAWWLQSTAILFSVGMMVPVWAGT
;
A
#
# COMPACT_ATOMS: atom_id res chain seq x y z
N MET A 1 15.84 -34.17 -25.13
CA MET A 1 15.04 -33.01 -24.70
C MET A 1 14.12 -32.65 -25.85
N THR A 2 12.82 -32.90 -25.69
CA THR A 2 11.82 -32.76 -26.76
C THR A 2 11.57 -31.30 -27.11
N SER A 3 11.24 -31.05 -28.39
CA SER A 3 10.95 -29.73 -28.97
C SER A 3 9.88 -28.93 -28.21
N ASP A 4 9.03 -29.59 -27.43
CA ASP A 4 7.99 -28.96 -26.62
C ASP A 4 8.54 -28.14 -25.45
N SER A 5 9.69 -28.54 -24.89
CA SER A 5 10.34 -27.78 -23.81
C SER A 5 10.95 -26.46 -24.29
N LEU A 6 11.27 -26.36 -25.58
CA LEU A 6 11.73 -25.13 -26.23
C LEU A 6 10.54 -24.24 -26.64
N ALA A 7 9.39 -24.82 -27.01
CA ALA A 7 8.17 -24.08 -27.34
C ALA A 7 7.56 -23.35 -26.11
N ILE A 8 7.57 -23.99 -24.93
CA ILE A 8 7.12 -23.34 -23.68
C ILE A 8 8.07 -22.20 -23.28
N ARG A 9 9.38 -22.36 -23.52
CA ARG A 9 10.39 -21.31 -23.24
C ARG A 9 10.37 -20.16 -24.24
N SER A 10 9.93 -20.38 -25.48
CA SER A 10 9.84 -19.32 -26.50
C SER A 10 8.57 -18.48 -26.39
N GLN A 11 7.44 -19.04 -25.93
CA GLN A 11 6.22 -18.27 -25.65
C GLN A 11 6.35 -17.35 -24.43
N MET A 12 7.22 -17.68 -23.46
CA MET A 12 7.50 -16.79 -22.31
C MET A 12 8.50 -15.66 -22.60
N ARG A 13 9.03 -15.57 -23.83
CA ARG A 13 9.84 -14.44 -24.32
C ARG A 13 9.02 -13.56 -25.26
N GLU A 14 7.70 -13.52 -25.13
CA GLU A 14 6.87 -12.75 -26.04
C GLU A 14 7.18 -11.24 -25.97
N PRO A 15 7.55 -10.61 -27.10
CA PRO A 15 7.61 -9.15 -27.23
C PRO A 15 6.24 -8.46 -27.00
N GLY A 16 5.17 -9.22 -26.75
CA GLY A 16 3.78 -8.77 -26.67
C GLY A 16 3.40 -8.04 -25.39
N LEU A 17 3.98 -8.39 -24.23
CA LEU A 17 3.69 -7.78 -22.93
C LEU A 17 4.55 -6.53 -22.64
N MET A 18 4.78 -5.71 -23.66
CA MET A 18 5.39 -4.40 -23.47
C MET A 18 4.33 -3.37 -23.09
N ALA A 19 4.67 -2.46 -22.18
CA ALA A 19 3.84 -1.29 -21.93
C ALA A 19 3.67 -0.44 -23.20
N ALA A 20 2.66 0.44 -23.23
CA ALA A 20 2.46 1.38 -24.34
C ALA A 20 3.75 2.18 -24.63
N SER A 21 3.90 2.75 -25.83
CA SER A 21 5.07 3.61 -26.14
C SER A 21 4.92 5.01 -25.54
N SER A 22 3.71 5.58 -25.53
CA SER A 22 3.38 6.89 -24.94
C SER A 22 2.25 6.81 -23.88
N SER A 23 2.06 7.88 -23.12
CA SER A 23 0.99 8.03 -22.12
C SER A 23 0.12 9.22 -22.50
N ASP A 24 -1.19 9.11 -22.24
CA ASP A 24 -2.08 10.26 -22.37
C ASP A 24 -1.71 11.39 -21.39
N ALA A 25 -1.81 12.64 -21.84
CA ALA A 25 -1.41 13.81 -21.08
C ALA A 25 -2.21 13.97 -19.77
N ALA A 26 -3.47 13.57 -19.74
CA ALA A 26 -4.29 13.65 -18.53
C ALA A 26 -3.83 12.63 -17.48
N THR A 27 -3.43 11.42 -17.89
CA THR A 27 -2.82 10.41 -17.00
C THR A 27 -1.53 10.94 -16.39
N VAL A 28 -0.65 11.51 -17.23
CA VAL A 28 0.62 12.07 -16.76
C VAL A 28 0.37 13.20 -15.76
N ARG A 29 -0.53 14.14 -16.10
CA ARG A 29 -0.86 15.26 -15.23
C ARG A 29 -1.38 14.82 -13.87
N VAL A 30 -2.35 13.90 -13.80
CA VAL A 30 -2.89 13.44 -12.51
C VAL A 30 -1.83 12.68 -11.71
N THR A 31 -0.97 11.91 -12.37
CA THR A 31 0.16 11.23 -11.71
C THR A 31 1.09 12.24 -11.03
N PHE A 32 1.45 13.31 -11.75
CA PHE A 32 2.26 14.39 -11.18
C PHE A 32 1.55 15.11 -10.02
N GLU A 33 0.24 15.33 -10.10
CA GLU A 33 -0.54 15.91 -9.00
C GLU A 33 -0.42 15.05 -7.72
N TYR A 34 -0.52 13.72 -7.83
CA TYR A 34 -0.27 12.80 -6.70
C TYR A 34 1.17 12.89 -6.17
N VAL A 35 2.17 12.87 -7.04
CA VAL A 35 3.59 12.93 -6.65
C VAL A 35 3.94 14.25 -5.96
N VAL A 36 3.38 15.36 -6.42
CA VAL A 36 3.56 16.68 -5.79
C VAL A 36 2.99 16.66 -4.38
N TRP A 37 1.75 16.22 -4.19
CA TRP A 37 1.16 16.12 -2.85
C TRP A 37 1.90 15.11 -1.95
N ALA A 38 2.33 13.96 -2.49
CA ALA A 38 3.14 13.01 -1.76
C ALA A 38 4.45 13.64 -1.25
N THR A 39 5.08 14.50 -2.07
CA THR A 39 6.30 15.22 -1.72
C THR A 39 6.02 16.28 -0.64
N VAL A 40 4.91 17.01 -0.72
CA VAL A 40 4.47 17.93 0.34
C VAL A 40 4.33 17.17 1.67
N TRP A 41 3.64 16.04 1.68
CA TRP A 41 3.46 15.25 2.89
C TRP A 41 4.74 14.56 3.37
N LEU A 42 5.68 14.24 2.48
CA LEU A 42 7.02 13.78 2.87
C LEU A 42 7.75 14.85 3.68
N LEU A 43 7.72 16.10 3.22
CA LEU A 43 8.38 17.20 3.91
C LEU A 43 7.72 17.47 5.27
N VAL A 44 6.37 17.53 5.32
CA VAL A 44 5.63 17.75 6.57
C VAL A 44 5.85 16.57 7.53
N GLY A 45 5.64 15.35 7.05
CA GLY A 45 5.80 14.11 7.83
C GLY A 45 7.21 13.94 8.38
N THR A 46 8.24 14.16 7.56
CA THR A 46 9.65 14.11 8.00
C THR A 46 9.97 15.20 8.99
N THR A 47 9.43 16.42 8.83
CA THR A 47 9.63 17.52 9.79
C THR A 47 9.04 17.17 11.17
N ILE A 48 7.82 16.62 11.21
CA ILE A 48 7.22 16.14 12.47
C ILE A 48 8.02 14.97 13.04
N GLY A 49 8.54 14.07 12.19
CA GLY A 49 9.44 12.99 12.59
C GLY A 49 10.73 13.48 13.22
N LEU A 50 11.32 14.55 12.68
CA LEU A 50 12.50 15.20 13.25
C LEU A 50 12.19 15.79 14.63
N ILE A 51 11.04 16.45 14.80
CA ILE A 51 10.58 16.93 16.12
C ILE A 51 10.46 15.77 17.12
N ALA A 52 9.84 14.66 16.70
CA ALA A 52 9.70 13.47 17.55
C ALA A 52 11.07 12.87 17.92
N SER A 53 12.00 12.81 16.97
CA SER A 53 13.37 12.32 17.17
C SER A 53 14.16 13.19 18.16
N ILE A 54 14.08 14.51 18.04
CA ILE A 54 14.73 15.44 18.99
C ILE A 54 14.15 15.24 20.40
N LYS A 55 12.82 15.09 20.53
CA LYS A 55 12.16 14.87 21.83
C LYS A 55 12.56 13.59 22.55
N LEU A 56 13.02 12.56 21.84
CA LEU A 56 13.59 11.36 22.47
C LEU A 56 14.92 11.64 23.20
N HIS A 57 15.65 12.68 22.78
CA HIS A 57 16.94 13.07 23.36
C HIS A 57 16.81 14.27 24.30
N TRP A 58 15.92 15.22 23.95
CA TRP A 58 15.64 16.44 24.70
C TRP A 58 14.13 16.63 24.86
N PRO A 59 13.50 16.03 25.90
CA PRO A 59 12.05 16.03 26.07
C PRO A 59 11.40 17.41 26.13
N GLU A 60 12.11 18.40 26.67
CA GLU A 60 11.66 19.80 26.82
C GLU A 60 11.73 20.63 25.52
N PHE A 61 12.30 20.09 24.44
CA PHE A 61 12.33 20.77 23.14
C PHE A 61 10.90 21.06 22.65
N LEU A 62 10.57 22.32 22.33
CA LEU A 62 9.22 22.76 21.95
C LEU A 62 8.14 22.27 22.96
N PRO A 63 8.05 22.88 24.17
CA PRO A 63 7.23 22.41 25.28
C PRO A 63 5.74 22.76 25.12
N PHE A 64 5.21 22.70 23.90
CA PHE A 64 3.79 22.90 23.62
C PHE A 64 3.05 21.57 23.68
N ALA A 65 1.86 21.54 24.31
CA ALA A 65 1.08 20.30 24.48
C ALA A 65 0.76 19.58 23.16
N TRP A 66 0.45 20.34 22.11
CA TRP A 66 0.15 19.82 20.76
C TRP A 66 1.38 19.25 20.03
N LEU A 67 2.59 19.58 20.50
CA LEU A 67 3.85 19.01 20.03
C LEU A 67 4.44 17.98 21.02
N SER A 68 3.69 17.50 22.01
CA SER A 68 4.16 16.42 22.89
C SER A 68 4.49 15.15 22.08
N PHE A 69 5.45 14.35 22.56
CA PHE A 69 5.91 13.14 21.85
C PHE A 69 4.75 12.21 21.48
N GLY A 70 3.82 11.98 22.41
CA GLY A 70 2.64 11.14 22.19
C GLY A 70 1.69 11.63 21.09
N ARG A 71 1.76 12.90 20.68
CA ARG A 71 0.96 13.46 19.57
C ARG A 71 1.75 13.54 18.27
N VAL A 72 3.01 13.95 18.33
CA VAL A 72 3.85 14.05 17.13
C VAL A 72 4.24 12.69 16.56
N ARG A 73 4.37 11.64 17.39
CA ARG A 73 4.66 10.27 16.94
C ARG A 73 3.57 9.75 15.98
N PRO A 74 2.29 9.62 16.39
CA PRO A 74 1.26 9.13 15.47
C PRO A 74 1.04 10.10 14.30
N ALA A 75 1.22 11.41 14.48
CA ALA A 75 1.15 12.37 13.38
C ALA A 75 2.23 12.09 12.32
N HIS A 76 3.50 11.95 12.71
CA HIS A 76 4.59 11.58 11.81
C HIS A 76 4.28 10.28 11.07
N THR A 77 3.95 9.23 11.82
CA THR A 77 3.67 7.90 11.25
C THR A 77 2.55 7.96 10.21
N ASN A 78 1.41 8.58 10.53
CA ASN A 78 0.28 8.67 9.59
C ASN A 78 0.61 9.51 8.36
N LEU A 79 1.34 10.62 8.51
CA LEU A 79 1.72 11.46 7.38
C LEU A 79 2.71 10.78 6.45
N VAL A 80 3.67 10.03 6.98
CA VAL A 80 4.63 9.29 6.16
C VAL A 80 3.94 8.11 5.47
N LEU A 81 3.10 7.35 6.17
CA LEU A 81 2.41 6.19 5.60
C LEU A 81 1.32 6.59 4.60
N PHE A 82 0.33 7.37 5.03
CA PHE A 82 -0.82 7.70 4.20
C PHE A 82 -0.62 8.97 3.37
N GLY A 83 0.26 9.87 3.78
CA GLY A 83 0.52 11.13 3.06
C GLY A 83 1.59 10.99 2.00
N TRP A 84 2.78 10.52 2.36
CA TRP A 84 3.85 10.33 1.40
C TRP A 84 3.74 9.00 0.65
N SER A 85 3.98 7.89 1.37
CA SER A 85 4.15 6.58 0.76
C SER A 85 2.93 6.13 -0.03
N SER A 86 1.73 6.31 0.52
CA SER A 86 0.51 5.89 -0.18
C SER A 86 0.21 6.76 -1.40
N LEU A 87 0.33 8.09 -1.31
CA LEU A 87 0.04 8.96 -2.45
C LEU A 87 1.03 8.73 -3.60
N VAL A 88 2.33 8.57 -3.31
CA VAL A 88 3.31 8.29 -4.39
C VAL A 88 3.05 6.93 -5.02
N LEU A 89 2.79 5.89 -4.20
CA LEU A 89 2.51 4.55 -4.71
C LEU A 89 1.22 4.49 -5.52
N VAL A 90 0.14 5.12 -5.07
CA VAL A 90 -1.13 5.19 -5.79
C VAL A 90 -0.98 5.99 -7.08
N GLY A 91 -0.41 7.19 -7.02
CA GLY A 91 -0.20 8.04 -8.20
C GLY A 91 0.59 7.33 -9.28
N VAL A 92 1.73 6.73 -8.92
CA VAL A 92 2.55 5.96 -9.86
C VAL A 92 1.82 4.69 -10.31
N SER A 93 1.05 4.03 -9.45
CA SER A 93 0.24 2.87 -9.85
C SER A 93 -0.78 3.23 -10.92
N LEU A 94 -1.46 4.38 -10.83
CA LEU A 94 -2.40 4.85 -11.86
C LEU A 94 -1.71 5.07 -13.22
N TYR A 95 -0.48 5.57 -13.21
CA TYR A 95 0.36 5.64 -14.41
C TYR A 95 0.70 4.25 -14.96
N VAL A 96 1.16 3.36 -14.08
CA VAL A 96 1.57 2.00 -14.43
C VAL A 96 0.41 1.21 -15.04
N VAL A 97 -0.78 1.22 -14.42
CA VAL A 97 -1.94 0.46 -14.94
C VAL A 97 -2.37 0.95 -16.32
N SER A 98 -2.36 2.27 -16.56
CA SER A 98 -2.66 2.81 -17.91
C SER A 98 -1.64 2.30 -18.93
N ARG A 99 -0.36 2.27 -18.55
CA ARG A 99 0.74 1.89 -19.41
C ARG A 99 0.77 0.41 -19.77
N THR A 100 0.64 -0.44 -18.77
CA THR A 100 0.66 -1.89 -18.94
C THR A 100 -0.61 -2.41 -19.58
N SER A 101 -1.74 -1.71 -19.41
CA SER A 101 -3.00 -2.03 -20.10
C SER A 101 -3.09 -1.47 -21.52
N ARG A 102 -2.16 -0.60 -21.93
CA ARG A 102 -2.20 0.13 -23.22
C ARG A 102 -3.54 0.85 -23.43
N ALA A 103 -4.09 1.39 -22.36
CA ALA A 103 -5.37 2.08 -22.34
C ALA A 103 -5.21 3.40 -21.59
N PRO A 104 -5.88 4.49 -22.01
CA PRO A 104 -5.90 5.71 -21.23
C PRO A 104 -6.49 5.44 -19.85
N LEU A 105 -6.07 6.21 -18.83
CA LEU A 105 -6.64 6.11 -17.49
C LEU A 105 -8.14 6.37 -17.58
N TRP A 106 -8.96 5.47 -17.03
CA TRP A 106 -10.40 5.48 -17.28
C TRP A 106 -11.10 6.78 -16.87
N SER A 107 -10.71 7.38 -15.75
CA SER A 107 -11.22 8.70 -15.33
C SER A 107 -10.20 9.50 -14.51
N PRO A 108 -9.40 10.36 -15.16
CA PRO A 108 -8.47 11.26 -14.46
C PRO A 108 -9.19 12.25 -13.53
N ARG A 109 -10.46 12.58 -13.82
CA ARG A 109 -11.27 13.46 -12.97
C ARG A 109 -11.64 12.80 -11.65
N LEU A 110 -12.00 11.51 -11.66
CA LEU A 110 -12.31 10.77 -10.43
C LEU A 110 -11.06 10.51 -9.60
N ALA A 111 -9.93 10.19 -10.22
CA ALA A 111 -8.63 10.13 -9.51
C ALA A 111 -8.31 11.48 -8.83
N ARG A 112 -8.56 12.61 -9.52
CA ARG A 112 -8.36 13.92 -8.90
C ARG A 112 -9.31 14.19 -7.72
N LEU A 113 -10.55 13.71 -7.78
CA LEU A 113 -11.48 13.77 -6.64
C LEU A 113 -10.95 12.93 -5.47
N ALA A 114 -10.49 11.71 -5.72
CA ALA A 114 -9.86 10.86 -4.71
C ALA A 114 -8.67 11.55 -4.04
N LEU A 115 -7.78 12.15 -4.82
CA LEU A 115 -6.65 12.95 -4.31
C LEU A 115 -7.09 14.06 -3.36
N TRP A 116 -8.15 14.80 -3.69
CA TRP A 116 -8.65 15.87 -2.82
C TRP A 116 -9.26 15.34 -1.53
N LEU A 117 -10.05 14.27 -1.61
CA LEU A 117 -10.60 13.60 -0.42
C LEU A 117 -9.47 13.07 0.48
N TRP A 118 -8.43 12.50 -0.12
CA TRP A 118 -7.26 12.00 0.58
C TRP A 118 -6.54 13.12 1.33
N ASN A 119 -6.25 14.23 0.66
CA ASN A 119 -5.62 15.41 1.28
C ASN A 119 -6.49 16.01 2.40
N LEU A 120 -7.82 16.00 2.24
CA LEU A 120 -8.74 16.42 3.28
C LEU A 120 -8.65 15.51 4.52
N ALA A 121 -8.60 14.19 4.32
CA ALA A 121 -8.42 13.23 5.40
C ALA A 121 -7.07 13.39 6.11
N LEU A 122 -5.98 13.61 5.35
CA LEU A 122 -4.64 13.86 5.90
C LEU A 122 -4.56 15.13 6.72
N LEU A 123 -5.13 16.23 6.23
CA LEU A 123 -5.15 17.50 6.95
C LEU A 123 -5.98 17.38 8.23
N GLY A 124 -7.17 16.77 8.15
CA GLY A 124 -7.99 16.49 9.34
C GLY A 124 -7.27 15.55 10.32
N GLY A 125 -6.59 14.54 9.81
CA GLY A 125 -5.81 13.59 10.60
C GLY A 125 -4.68 14.28 11.36
N LEU A 126 -3.92 15.14 10.70
CA LEU A 126 -2.88 15.93 11.33
C LEU A 126 -3.45 16.82 12.45
N VAL A 127 -4.52 17.57 12.16
CA VAL A 127 -5.15 18.48 13.14
C VAL A 127 -5.66 17.70 14.36
N THR A 128 -6.40 16.60 14.13
CA THR A 128 -6.98 15.81 15.22
C THR A 128 -5.91 15.12 16.08
N LEU A 129 -4.86 14.56 15.46
CA LEU A 129 -3.75 13.94 16.18
C LEU A 129 -2.98 14.95 17.04
N LEU A 130 -2.66 16.14 16.51
CA LEU A 130 -1.99 17.19 17.28
C LEU A 130 -2.91 17.83 18.34
N ALA A 131 -4.22 17.81 18.14
CA ALA A 131 -5.20 18.18 19.17
C ALA A 131 -5.36 17.12 20.28
N GLY A 132 -4.88 15.88 20.05
CA GLY A 132 -5.01 14.75 20.97
C GLY A 132 -6.34 13.99 20.84
N VAL A 133 -7.07 14.19 19.74
CA VAL A 133 -8.34 13.50 19.44
C VAL A 133 -8.03 12.33 18.50
N ASN A 134 -7.95 11.12 19.04
CA ASN A 134 -7.54 9.92 18.28
C ASN A 134 -8.14 8.62 18.86
N ARG A 135 -7.87 7.49 18.20
CA ARG A 135 -8.32 6.14 18.59
C ARG A 135 -7.38 5.39 19.57
N GLY A 136 -6.49 6.10 20.24
CA GLY A 136 -5.62 5.54 21.28
C GLY A 136 -4.55 4.58 20.73
N PRO A 137 -4.42 3.35 21.26
CA PRO A 137 -3.29 2.45 21.00
C PRO A 137 -3.34 1.76 19.62
N GLN A 138 -4.20 2.22 18.71
CA GLN A 138 -4.40 1.57 17.42
C GLN A 138 -3.44 2.12 16.35
N GLU A 139 -2.20 1.66 16.37
CA GLU A 139 -1.17 2.09 15.41
C GLU A 139 -1.63 1.99 13.95
N TYR A 140 -1.35 3.04 13.18
CA TYR A 140 -1.72 3.24 11.77
C TYR A 140 -3.23 3.40 11.51
N ARG A 141 -4.09 3.38 12.53
CA ARG A 141 -5.54 3.66 12.42
C ARG A 141 -6.01 4.61 13.53
N GLU A 142 -5.14 5.54 13.91
CA GLU A 142 -5.36 6.48 15.01
C GLU A 142 -6.40 7.56 14.67
N TRP A 143 -6.67 7.81 13.38
CA TRP A 143 -7.65 8.79 12.95
C TRP A 143 -9.07 8.44 13.42
N VAL A 144 -9.84 9.46 13.79
CA VAL A 144 -11.26 9.29 14.09
C VAL A 144 -12.03 8.76 12.87
N TRP A 145 -13.10 8.01 13.13
CA TRP A 145 -13.83 7.28 12.09
C TRP A 145 -14.28 8.13 10.89
N PRO A 146 -14.69 9.43 11.02
CA PRO A 146 -15.09 10.20 9.85
C PRO A 146 -13.93 10.39 8.87
N LEU A 147 -12.71 10.62 9.37
CA LEU A 147 -11.53 10.78 8.54
C LEU A 147 -11.11 9.46 7.90
N ALA A 148 -11.22 8.35 8.65
CA ALA A 148 -10.98 7.02 8.11
C ALA A 148 -11.94 6.67 6.98
N VAL A 149 -13.22 7.06 7.07
CA VAL A 149 -14.22 6.88 6.00
C VAL A 149 -13.88 7.72 4.77
N ILE A 150 -13.45 8.97 4.95
CA ILE A 150 -13.02 9.82 3.83
C ILE A 150 -11.79 9.21 3.12
N LEU A 151 -10.81 8.73 3.88
CA LEU A 151 -9.65 8.03 3.33
C LEU A 151 -10.07 6.77 2.57
N ALA A 152 -10.93 5.94 3.17
CA ALA A 152 -11.45 4.74 2.53
C ALA A 152 -12.15 5.06 1.21
N ALA A 153 -12.98 6.11 1.17
CA ALA A 153 -13.65 6.55 -0.04
C ALA A 153 -12.66 6.97 -1.13
N ALA A 154 -11.61 7.73 -0.78
CA ALA A 154 -10.55 8.10 -1.72
C ALA A 154 -9.88 6.84 -2.32
N VAL A 155 -9.48 5.89 -1.48
CA VAL A 155 -8.84 4.67 -1.97
C VAL A 155 -9.77 3.81 -2.82
N VAL A 156 -11.05 3.69 -2.46
CA VAL A 156 -12.04 2.95 -3.24
C VAL A 156 -12.23 3.59 -4.63
N ILE A 157 -12.27 4.93 -4.71
CA ILE A 157 -12.37 5.64 -5.98
C ILE A 157 -11.12 5.35 -6.84
N ASP A 158 -9.92 5.44 -6.28
CA ASP A 158 -8.67 5.16 -7.00
C ASP A 158 -8.58 3.69 -7.45
N GLY A 159 -8.95 2.75 -6.57
CA GLY A 159 -9.02 1.33 -6.91
C GLY A 159 -10.03 1.04 -8.01
N TYR A 160 -11.18 1.73 -8.00
CA TYR A 160 -12.17 1.63 -9.07
C TYR A 160 -11.64 2.18 -10.40
N VAL A 161 -10.96 3.32 -10.39
CA VAL A 161 -10.30 3.88 -11.58
C VAL A 161 -9.24 2.92 -12.14
N ALA A 162 -8.40 2.35 -11.26
CA ALA A 162 -7.39 1.37 -11.64
C ALA A 162 -8.04 0.12 -12.25
N TYR A 163 -9.05 -0.45 -11.58
CA TYR A 163 -9.79 -1.61 -12.07
C TYR A 163 -10.42 -1.36 -13.44
N ARG A 164 -11.13 -0.24 -13.62
CA ARG A 164 -11.78 0.10 -14.90
C ARG A 164 -10.76 0.31 -16.02
N THR A 165 -9.58 0.82 -15.70
CA THR A 165 -8.47 0.96 -16.66
C THR A 165 -7.95 -0.40 -17.10
N VAL A 166 -7.74 -1.34 -16.16
CA VAL A 166 -7.31 -2.71 -16.47
C VAL A 166 -8.40 -3.52 -17.19
N ALA A 167 -9.66 -3.27 -16.90
CA ALA A 167 -10.79 -3.89 -17.60
C ALA A 167 -10.88 -3.45 -19.07
N ALA A 168 -10.44 -2.24 -19.38
CA ALA A 168 -10.40 -1.69 -20.75
C ALA A 168 -9.06 -1.95 -21.47
N ARG A 169 -8.23 -2.86 -20.97
CA ARG A 169 -6.92 -3.17 -21.55
C ARG A 169 -7.02 -3.65 -22.99
N ALA A 170 -6.01 -3.30 -23.79
CA ALA A 170 -5.91 -3.76 -25.18
C ALA A 170 -5.30 -5.17 -25.31
N LEU A 171 -4.56 -5.63 -24.29
CA LEU A 171 -3.92 -6.94 -24.26
C LEU A 171 -4.83 -7.98 -23.60
N PRO A 172 -4.90 -9.23 -24.10
CA PRO A 172 -5.74 -10.26 -23.48
C PRO A 172 -5.28 -10.57 -22.04
N GLU A 173 -3.97 -10.63 -21.82
CA GLU A 173 -3.36 -10.91 -20.52
C GLU A 173 -3.28 -9.65 -19.64
N VAL A 174 -3.37 -9.87 -18.33
CA VAL A 174 -3.12 -8.81 -17.34
C VAL A 174 -1.65 -8.88 -16.94
N TYR A 175 -0.91 -7.80 -17.16
CA TYR A 175 0.50 -7.70 -16.78
C TYR A 175 0.70 -7.87 -15.27
N VAL A 176 1.77 -8.55 -14.84
CA VAL A 176 2.00 -8.90 -13.42
C VAL A 176 1.97 -7.69 -12.47
N SER A 177 2.47 -6.51 -12.90
CA SER A 177 2.32 -5.26 -12.12
C SER A 177 0.88 -4.98 -11.73
N ASN A 178 -0.07 -5.22 -12.63
CA ASN A 178 -1.48 -4.95 -12.38
C ASN A 178 -2.09 -5.97 -11.43
N TRP A 179 -1.52 -7.19 -11.31
CA TRP A 179 -1.95 -8.17 -10.31
C TRP A 179 -1.66 -7.65 -8.91
N TYR A 180 -0.42 -7.20 -8.69
CA TYR A 180 0.02 -6.62 -7.42
C TYR A 180 -0.72 -5.31 -7.10
N ILE A 181 -0.84 -4.39 -8.08
CA ILE A 181 -1.57 -3.12 -7.88
C ILE A 181 -3.03 -3.36 -7.52
N LEU A 182 -3.76 -4.14 -8.32
CA LEU A 182 -5.15 -4.45 -8.02
C LEU A 182 -5.29 -5.29 -6.76
N GLY A 183 -4.33 -6.18 -6.47
CA GLY A 183 -4.26 -6.95 -5.23
C GLY A 183 -4.28 -6.03 -4.00
N GLY A 184 -3.49 -4.95 -4.03
CA GLY A 184 -3.49 -3.98 -2.93
C GLY A 184 -4.81 -3.22 -2.76
N PHE A 185 -5.40 -2.75 -3.86
CA PHE A 185 -6.72 -2.11 -3.81
C PHE A 185 -7.84 -3.08 -3.37
N CYS A 186 -7.81 -4.32 -3.83
CA CYS A 186 -8.81 -5.35 -3.51
C CYS A 186 -8.71 -5.84 -2.06
N TYR A 187 -7.50 -5.84 -1.47
CA TYR A 187 -7.33 -6.27 -0.08
C TYR A 187 -7.80 -5.21 0.92
N LEU A 188 -7.79 -3.92 0.54
CA LEU A 188 -8.17 -2.85 1.47
C LEU A 188 -9.60 -3.01 2.04
N PRO A 189 -10.65 -3.31 1.25
CA PRO A 189 -11.97 -3.59 1.81
C PRO A 189 -11.97 -4.69 2.87
N ILE A 190 -11.21 -5.77 2.66
CA ILE A 190 -11.06 -6.86 3.64
C ILE A 190 -10.41 -6.32 4.92
N LEU A 191 -9.33 -5.56 4.77
CA LEU A 191 -8.61 -4.94 5.87
C LEU A 191 -9.51 -3.99 6.68
N TYR A 192 -10.26 -3.10 6.01
CA TYR A 192 -11.13 -2.13 6.66
C TYR A 192 -12.32 -2.78 7.35
N VAL A 193 -13.00 -3.73 6.71
CA VAL A 193 -14.11 -4.47 7.35
C VAL A 193 -13.61 -5.22 8.59
N THR A 194 -12.47 -5.89 8.48
CA THR A 194 -11.88 -6.65 9.59
C THR A 194 -11.39 -5.75 10.73
N SER A 195 -11.07 -4.49 10.45
CA SER A 195 -10.41 -3.61 11.42
C SER A 195 -11.29 -2.49 11.95
N TYR A 196 -12.42 -2.17 11.30
CA TYR A 196 -13.33 -1.11 11.73
C TYR A 196 -14.68 -1.62 12.23
N VAL A 197 -15.01 -2.89 12.00
CA VAL A 197 -16.22 -3.50 12.57
C VAL A 197 -15.98 -3.83 14.06
N PRO A 198 -16.74 -3.26 15.01
CA PRO A 198 -16.32 -3.20 16.41
C PRO A 198 -16.66 -4.43 17.26
N PHE A 199 -17.60 -5.30 16.82
CA PHE A 199 -18.25 -6.28 17.72
C PHE A 199 -17.34 -7.38 18.29
N TYR A 200 -16.15 -7.59 17.73
CA TYR A 200 -15.17 -8.61 18.18
C TYR A 200 -13.85 -8.01 18.68
N GLN A 201 -13.76 -6.69 18.79
CA GLN A 201 -12.54 -5.98 19.16
C GLN A 201 -12.51 -5.58 20.65
N GLY A 202 -13.05 -6.44 21.52
CA GLY A 202 -12.96 -6.26 22.98
C GLY A 202 -11.73 -6.94 23.57
N GLY A 203 -11.01 -6.28 24.49
CA GLY A 203 -9.85 -6.86 25.18
C GLY A 203 -8.78 -7.36 24.21
N LEU A 204 -8.40 -8.64 24.32
CA LEU A 204 -7.41 -9.28 23.44
C LEU A 204 -7.83 -9.31 21.97
N GLY A 205 -9.13 -9.27 21.67
CA GLY A 205 -9.62 -9.17 20.29
C GLY A 205 -9.15 -7.90 19.59
N ASN A 206 -9.04 -6.77 20.32
CA ASN A 206 -8.48 -5.54 19.76
C ASN A 206 -6.98 -5.70 19.44
N THR A 207 -6.22 -6.40 20.26
CA THR A 207 -4.79 -6.65 20.05
C THR A 207 -4.57 -7.51 18.81
N VAL A 208 -5.31 -8.62 18.67
CA VAL A 208 -5.24 -9.49 17.51
C VAL A 208 -5.58 -8.73 16.23
N VAL A 209 -6.67 -7.95 16.23
CA VAL A 209 -7.07 -7.15 15.07
C VAL A 209 -6.08 -6.01 14.81
N GLN A 210 -5.47 -5.44 15.85
CA GLN A 210 -4.41 -4.43 15.69
C GLN A 210 -3.19 -5.01 15.00
N GLY A 211 -2.75 -6.20 15.38
CA GLY A 211 -1.61 -6.90 14.74
C GLY A 211 -1.92 -7.27 13.31
N TYR A 212 -3.13 -7.79 13.07
CA TYR A 212 -3.64 -8.04 11.73
C TYR A 212 -3.64 -6.77 10.86
N TYR A 213 -4.18 -5.65 11.36
CA TYR A 213 -4.24 -4.39 10.62
C TYR A 213 -2.84 -3.85 10.32
N MET A 214 -2.01 -3.74 11.35
CA MET A 214 -0.68 -3.16 11.28
C MET A 214 0.20 -3.91 10.27
N HIS A 215 0.16 -5.24 10.31
CA HIS A 215 0.93 -6.07 9.39
C HIS A 215 0.38 -5.99 7.97
N ASN A 216 -0.94 -6.19 7.79
CA ASN A 216 -1.52 -6.21 6.44
C ASN A 216 -1.54 -4.84 5.76
N ALA A 217 -1.58 -3.73 6.52
CA ALA A 217 -1.33 -2.42 5.94
C ALA A 217 0.06 -2.38 5.28
N MET A 218 1.09 -2.92 5.93
CA MET A 218 2.44 -2.97 5.35
C MET A 218 2.53 -3.91 4.14
N GLY A 219 2.09 -5.16 4.26
CA GLY A 219 2.24 -6.11 3.17
C GLY A 219 1.25 -5.98 2.04
N MET A 220 -0.03 -5.91 2.41
CA MET A 220 -1.09 -5.97 1.41
C MET A 220 -1.38 -4.62 0.79
N TRP A 221 -1.02 -3.51 1.44
CA TRP A 221 -1.12 -2.20 0.81
C TRP A 221 0.24 -1.73 0.29
N PHE A 222 1.21 -1.44 1.16
CA PHE A 222 2.48 -0.85 0.71
C PHE A 222 3.32 -1.79 -0.15
N THR A 223 3.58 -3.02 0.29
CA THR A 223 4.42 -3.96 -0.45
C THR A 223 3.78 -4.37 -1.77
N GLN A 224 2.47 -4.62 -1.80
CA GLN A 224 1.75 -4.92 -3.05
C GLN A 224 1.89 -3.78 -4.07
N LEU A 225 1.57 -2.54 -3.70
CA LEU A 225 1.71 -1.42 -4.63
C LEU A 225 3.17 -1.19 -5.03
N ALA A 226 4.11 -1.29 -4.10
CA ALA A 226 5.53 -1.12 -4.37
C ALA A 226 6.07 -2.19 -5.34
N LEU A 227 5.70 -3.45 -5.14
CA LEU A 227 6.05 -4.54 -6.07
C LEU A 227 5.41 -4.32 -7.43
N GLY A 228 4.13 -3.94 -7.48
CA GLY A 228 3.45 -3.63 -8.73
C GLY A 228 4.15 -2.54 -9.53
N VAL A 229 4.52 -1.43 -8.87
CA VAL A 229 5.33 -0.37 -9.48
C VAL A 229 6.71 -0.89 -9.91
N SER A 230 7.39 -1.67 -9.07
CA SER A 230 8.74 -2.18 -9.33
C SER A 230 8.79 -3.14 -10.53
N TYR A 231 7.79 -4.03 -10.65
CA TYR A 231 7.63 -4.94 -11.79
C TYR A 231 7.46 -4.22 -13.13
N TYR A 232 7.08 -2.93 -13.11
CA TYR A 232 7.06 -2.08 -14.29
C TYR A 232 8.35 -1.26 -14.42
N ALA A 233 8.75 -0.58 -13.34
CA ALA A 233 9.80 0.43 -13.37
C ALA A 233 11.19 -0.16 -13.58
N ILE A 234 11.54 -1.28 -12.92
CA ILE A 234 12.88 -1.87 -13.02
C ILE A 234 13.16 -2.38 -14.44
N PRO A 235 12.30 -3.21 -15.07
CA PRO A 235 12.51 -3.64 -16.45
C PRO A 235 12.59 -2.45 -17.42
N TRP A 236 11.73 -1.45 -17.22
CA TRP A 236 11.68 -0.25 -18.05
C TRP A 236 12.98 0.59 -17.96
N LEU A 237 13.47 0.85 -16.74
CA LEU A 237 14.70 1.61 -16.51
C LEU A 237 15.94 0.89 -17.05
N LEU A 238 15.97 -0.45 -16.95
CA LEU A 238 17.09 -1.26 -17.39
C LEU A 238 17.06 -1.61 -18.89
N GLY A 239 15.95 -1.34 -19.58
CA GLY A 239 15.74 -1.76 -20.96
C GLY A 239 15.77 -3.29 -21.13
N ARG A 240 15.36 -4.04 -20.10
CA ARG A 240 15.40 -5.52 -20.06
C ARG A 240 14.00 -6.09 -19.86
N PRO A 241 13.69 -7.28 -20.39
CA PRO A 241 12.43 -7.94 -20.08
C PRO A 241 12.38 -8.37 -18.60
N VAL A 242 11.17 -8.58 -18.07
CA VAL A 242 10.96 -9.14 -16.73
C VAL A 242 11.63 -10.52 -16.66
N TYR A 243 12.42 -10.74 -15.62
CA TYR A 243 13.01 -12.04 -15.34
C TYR A 243 11.94 -12.98 -14.78
N SER A 244 11.72 -14.12 -15.45
CA SER A 244 10.79 -15.20 -15.07
C SER A 244 9.39 -14.74 -14.62
N TYR A 245 8.47 -14.60 -15.57
CA TYR A 245 7.06 -14.29 -15.29
C TYR A 245 6.41 -15.26 -14.27
N ALA A 246 6.80 -16.53 -14.31
CA ALA A 246 6.32 -17.54 -13.38
C ALA A 246 6.68 -17.24 -11.91
N LEU A 247 7.86 -16.64 -11.65
CA LEU A 247 8.23 -16.21 -10.30
C LEU A 247 7.37 -15.05 -9.83
N GLY A 248 7.04 -14.11 -10.72
CA GLY A 248 6.11 -13.02 -10.38
C GLY A 248 4.71 -13.54 -10.00
N VAL A 249 4.20 -14.55 -10.71
CA VAL A 249 2.93 -15.20 -10.37
C VAL A 249 3.02 -15.99 -9.07
N LEU A 250 4.09 -16.76 -8.88
CA LEU A 250 4.34 -17.52 -7.64
C LEU A 250 4.41 -16.57 -6.44
N GLY A 251 5.19 -15.50 -6.56
CA GLY A 251 5.35 -14.48 -5.53
C GLY A 251 4.03 -13.81 -5.18
N PHE A 252 3.19 -13.51 -6.17
CA PHE A 252 1.88 -12.91 -5.92
C PHE A 252 1.00 -13.83 -5.07
N TRP A 253 0.78 -15.07 -5.51
CA TRP A 253 -0.13 -15.99 -4.84
C TRP A 253 0.39 -16.43 -3.47
N THR A 254 1.69 -16.68 -3.36
CA THR A 254 2.28 -17.05 -2.07
C THR A 254 2.29 -15.88 -1.09
N ASN A 255 2.43 -14.63 -1.55
CA ASN A 255 2.21 -13.46 -0.71
C ASN A 255 0.77 -13.39 -0.20
N LEU A 256 -0.23 -13.59 -1.08
CA LEU A 256 -1.64 -13.62 -0.68
C LEU A 256 -1.98 -14.75 0.31
N LEU A 257 -1.29 -15.89 0.21
CA LEU A 257 -1.47 -17.01 1.13
C LEU A 257 -0.82 -16.75 2.49
N PHE A 258 0.45 -16.31 2.49
CA PHE A 258 1.25 -16.25 3.70
C PHE A 258 1.04 -14.97 4.50
N TYR A 259 1.09 -13.81 3.83
CA TYR A 259 1.13 -12.51 4.51
C TYR A 259 -0.08 -12.22 5.43
N PRO A 260 -1.34 -12.57 5.07
CA PRO A 260 -2.51 -12.24 5.90
C PRO A 260 -2.48 -12.75 7.33
N LEU A 261 -1.83 -13.89 7.54
CA LEU A 261 -1.92 -14.68 8.76
C LEU A 261 -0.78 -14.40 9.76
N ILE A 262 0.06 -13.41 9.46
CA ILE A 262 1.29 -13.16 10.22
C ILE A 262 1.09 -12.11 11.34
N GLY A 263 -0.04 -11.41 11.39
CA GLY A 263 -0.26 -10.28 12.31
C GLY A 263 0.14 -10.52 13.78
N ALA A 264 -0.06 -11.73 14.31
CA ALA A 264 0.29 -12.08 15.69
C ALA A 264 1.82 -12.09 15.98
N HIS A 265 2.69 -12.07 14.96
CA HIS A 265 4.14 -11.98 15.14
C HIS A 265 4.60 -10.68 15.82
N HIS A 266 3.76 -9.66 15.86
CA HIS A 266 4.01 -8.41 16.58
C HIS A 266 3.83 -8.56 18.09
N PHE A 267 3.18 -9.64 18.52
CA PHE A 267 2.77 -9.88 19.90
C PHE A 267 3.24 -11.26 20.39
N MET A 268 4.44 -11.66 19.95
CA MET A 268 5.09 -12.87 20.45
C MET A 268 5.28 -12.80 21.97
N PHE A 269 4.95 -13.89 22.66
CA PHE A 269 4.96 -14.00 24.12
C PHE A 269 4.01 -13.02 24.84
N SER A 270 3.01 -12.49 24.13
CA SER A 270 1.90 -11.75 24.72
C SER A 270 0.80 -12.70 25.23
N PRO A 271 -0.26 -12.19 25.88
CA PRO A 271 -1.43 -12.98 26.28
C PRO A 271 -2.30 -13.47 25.10
N GLU A 272 -1.93 -13.20 23.84
CA GLU A 272 -2.60 -13.78 22.68
C GLU A 272 -2.50 -15.31 22.66
N ALA A 273 -3.49 -15.97 22.05
CA ALA A 273 -3.53 -17.43 22.01
C ALA A 273 -2.28 -18.01 21.33
N TRP A 274 -1.65 -19.00 21.98
CA TRP A 274 -0.39 -19.59 21.51
C TRP A 274 -0.47 -20.15 20.07
N TRP A 275 -1.63 -20.67 19.68
CA TRP A 275 -1.84 -21.18 18.32
C TRP A 275 -1.78 -20.06 17.27
N LEU A 276 -2.30 -18.85 17.56
CA LEU A 276 -2.20 -17.70 16.66
C LEU A 276 -0.74 -17.28 16.47
N GLN A 277 0.01 -17.21 17.57
CA GLN A 277 1.44 -16.87 17.55
C GLN A 277 2.25 -17.93 16.76
N SER A 278 1.98 -19.21 16.98
CA SER A 278 2.65 -20.31 16.27
C SER A 278 2.33 -20.31 14.77
N THR A 279 1.08 -20.08 14.39
CA THR A 279 0.69 -19.89 12.98
C THR A 279 1.43 -18.71 12.36
N ALA A 280 1.48 -17.57 13.05
CA ALA A 280 2.20 -16.40 12.55
C ALA A 280 3.69 -16.68 12.34
N ILE A 281 4.36 -17.38 13.25
CA ILE A 281 5.77 -17.79 13.06
C ILE A 281 5.93 -18.64 11.79
N LEU A 282 5.11 -19.68 11.63
CA LEU A 282 5.20 -20.58 10.49
C LEU A 282 4.99 -19.82 9.16
N PHE A 283 4.01 -18.92 9.14
CA PHE A 283 3.69 -18.13 7.95
C PHE A 283 4.75 -17.03 7.69
N SER A 284 5.38 -16.48 8.74
CA SER A 284 6.55 -15.59 8.61
C SER A 284 7.75 -16.30 7.98
N VAL A 285 8.00 -17.57 8.31
CA VAL A 285 9.02 -18.36 7.60
C VAL A 285 8.58 -18.63 6.16
N GLY A 286 7.30 -18.94 5.94
CA GLY A 286 6.71 -19.10 4.60
C GLY A 286 6.92 -17.89 3.67
N MET A 287 6.97 -16.68 4.24
CA MET A 287 7.26 -15.44 3.49
C MET A 287 8.63 -15.40 2.80
N MET A 288 9.57 -16.31 3.14
CA MET A 288 10.80 -16.46 2.36
C MET A 288 10.51 -16.76 0.88
N VAL A 289 9.45 -17.51 0.57
CA VAL A 289 9.07 -17.86 -0.80
C VAL A 289 8.72 -16.64 -1.64
N PRO A 290 7.72 -15.79 -1.28
CA PRO A 290 7.40 -14.61 -2.06
C PRO A 290 8.52 -13.56 -2.07
N VAL A 291 9.32 -13.46 -1.01
CA VAL A 291 10.46 -12.54 -0.97
C VAL A 291 11.52 -12.92 -2.00
N TRP A 292 11.95 -14.19 -2.04
CA TRP A 292 12.93 -14.66 -3.03
C TRP A 292 12.37 -14.72 -4.45
N ALA A 293 11.05 -14.91 -4.61
CA ALA A 293 10.43 -14.83 -5.92
C ALA A 293 10.43 -13.39 -6.49
N GLY A 294 10.51 -12.37 -5.62
CA GLY A 294 10.52 -10.95 -6.00
C GLY A 294 11.91 -10.32 -6.17
N THR A 295 12.99 -11.06 -5.91
CA THR A 295 14.39 -10.64 -6.13
C THR A 295 14.90 -11.07 -7.50
#